data_AF-A0A257WYN0-F1
#
_entry.id   AF-A0A257WYN0-F1
#
_cell.length_a   1.000
_cell.length_b   1.000
_cell.length_c   1.000
_cell.angle_alpha   90.00
_cell.angle_beta   90.00
_cell.angle_gamma   90.00
#
_symmetry.space_group_name_H-M   'P 1'
#
loop_
_entity.id
_entity.type
_entity.pdbx_description
1 polymer ?
#
loop_
_entity_poly.entity_id
_entity_poly.type
_entity_poly.pdbx_seq_one_letter_code
_entity_poly.pdbx_strand_id
1 'polypeptide(L)'
;MGVTQFLPEDWQDATLLGRVDFGDGPTPILVRGGRIEDMSRIAPTLADLMNAYGPGAELPRGEDKGPLEALDVRPVWADASGEAAAKLLAPVDLQCLKAAGVTFAVSTLERVIEKCAEPELAGATLTRLLRTGVDGLILPPPL
;
A
#
# COMPACT_ATOMS: atom_id res chain seq x y z
N MET A 1 12.94 -16.82 5.21
CA MET A 1 11.50 -16.71 5.50
C MET A 1 10.83 -16.39 4.17
N GLY A 2 10.04 -17.31 3.62
CA GLY A 2 9.43 -17.14 2.28
C GLY A 2 8.19 -16.24 2.33
N VAL A 3 7.83 -15.63 1.21
CA VAL A 3 6.67 -14.72 1.12
C VAL A 3 5.33 -15.39 1.46
N THR A 4 5.23 -16.72 1.26
CA THR A 4 4.00 -17.50 1.44
C THR A 4 3.42 -17.42 2.84
N GLN A 5 4.24 -17.22 3.87
CA GLN A 5 3.79 -17.07 5.26
C GLN A 5 3.01 -15.76 5.53
N PHE A 6 3.06 -14.81 4.61
CA PHE A 6 2.34 -13.53 4.70
C PHE A 6 1.10 -13.51 3.82
N LEU A 7 0.81 -14.60 3.10
CA LEU A 7 -0.36 -14.73 2.26
C LEU A 7 -1.55 -15.27 3.07
N PRO A 8 -2.79 -15.09 2.56
CA PRO A 8 -3.97 -15.77 3.10
C PRO A 8 -3.77 -17.29 3.20
N GLU A 9 -4.43 -17.95 4.15
CA GLU A 9 -4.31 -19.41 4.33
C GLU A 9 -4.71 -20.20 3.06
N ASP A 10 -5.64 -19.67 2.29
CA ASP A 10 -6.20 -20.24 1.06
C ASP A 10 -5.51 -19.73 -0.22
N TRP A 11 -4.30 -19.15 -0.13
CA TRP A 11 -3.62 -18.53 -1.26
C TRP A 11 -3.39 -19.46 -2.48
N GLN A 12 -3.37 -20.78 -2.26
CA GLN A 12 -3.24 -21.77 -3.34
C GLN A 12 -4.51 -21.85 -4.20
N ASP A 13 -5.68 -21.63 -3.60
CA ASP A 13 -6.98 -21.64 -4.27
C ASP A 13 -7.47 -20.22 -4.65
N ALA A 14 -6.85 -19.18 -4.07
CA ALA A 14 -7.16 -17.79 -4.35
C ALA A 14 -6.59 -17.31 -5.71
N THR A 15 -7.09 -16.15 -6.14
CA THR A 15 -6.44 -15.32 -7.17
C THR A 15 -5.92 -14.06 -6.50
N LEU A 16 -4.60 -13.98 -6.30
CA LEU A 16 -3.94 -12.82 -5.71
C LEU A 16 -3.31 -11.97 -6.81
N LEU A 17 -3.29 -10.66 -6.61
CA LEU A 17 -2.73 -9.69 -7.54
C LEU A 17 -1.60 -8.93 -6.85
N GLY A 18 -0.47 -8.77 -7.52
CA GLY A 18 0.69 -8.10 -6.95
C GLY A 18 1.69 -7.62 -8.00
N ARG A 19 2.87 -7.19 -7.55
CA ARG A 19 3.97 -6.81 -8.44
C ARG A 19 5.29 -7.39 -7.97
N VAL A 20 6.07 -7.87 -8.92
CA VAL A 20 7.42 -8.41 -8.69
C VAL A 20 8.34 -7.80 -9.73
N ASP A 21 9.61 -7.60 -9.37
CA ASP A 21 10.68 -7.31 -10.32
C ASP A 21 11.55 -8.57 -10.47
N PHE A 22 11.59 -9.14 -11.66
CA PHE A 22 12.39 -10.31 -12.01
C PHE A 22 13.80 -9.97 -12.54
N GLY A 23 14.17 -8.69 -12.51
CA GLY A 23 15.42 -8.14 -13.07
C GLY A 23 15.21 -7.22 -14.27
N ASP A 24 14.05 -7.30 -14.92
CA ASP A 24 13.68 -6.50 -16.10
C ASP A 24 12.78 -5.30 -15.76
N GLY A 25 12.51 -5.07 -14.46
CA GLY A 25 11.68 -3.98 -13.95
C GLY A 25 10.34 -4.45 -13.36
N PRO A 26 9.49 -3.50 -12.90
CA PRO A 26 8.23 -3.81 -12.25
C PRO A 26 7.25 -4.56 -13.17
N THR A 27 6.89 -5.77 -12.77
CA THR A 27 6.00 -6.67 -13.50
C THR A 27 4.71 -6.88 -12.69
N PRO A 28 3.52 -6.56 -13.23
CA PRO A 28 2.25 -6.98 -12.65
C PRO A 28 2.14 -8.51 -12.71
N ILE A 29 1.75 -9.14 -11.60
CA ILE A 29 1.63 -10.58 -11.50
C ILE A 29 0.28 -11.01 -10.92
N LEU A 30 -0.20 -12.18 -11.34
CA LEU A 30 -1.21 -12.93 -10.60
C LEU A 30 -0.56 -14.12 -9.89
N VAL A 31 -1.07 -14.48 -8.72
CA VAL A 31 -0.87 -15.79 -8.12
C VAL A 31 -2.20 -16.54 -8.21
N ARG A 32 -2.22 -17.64 -8.96
CA ARG A 32 -3.42 -18.48 -9.13
C ARG A 32 -3.03 -19.95 -9.16
N GLY A 33 -3.67 -20.80 -8.36
CA GLY A 33 -3.32 -22.22 -8.30
C GLY A 33 -1.90 -22.45 -7.78
N GLY A 34 -1.41 -21.60 -6.88
CA GLY A 34 -0.06 -21.65 -6.35
C GLY A 34 1.07 -21.22 -7.31
N ARG A 35 0.73 -20.71 -8.50
CA ARG A 35 1.70 -20.33 -9.54
C ARG A 35 1.68 -18.84 -9.80
N ILE A 36 2.83 -18.30 -10.20
CA ILE A 36 2.97 -16.90 -10.61
C ILE A 36 2.73 -16.79 -12.12
N GLU A 37 1.83 -15.91 -12.50
CA GLU A 37 1.59 -15.51 -13.89
C GLU A 37 2.05 -14.07 -14.08
N ASP A 38 2.96 -13.85 -15.03
CA ASP A 38 3.40 -12.53 -15.49
C ASP A 38 2.33 -11.93 -16.42
N MET A 39 1.80 -10.78 -16.01
CA MET A 39 0.70 -10.09 -16.69
C MET A 39 1.17 -8.91 -17.55
N SER A 40 2.48 -8.66 -17.66
CA SER A 40 3.03 -7.49 -18.36
C SER A 40 2.62 -7.39 -19.82
N ARG A 41 2.42 -8.54 -20.50
CA ARG A 41 1.92 -8.59 -21.89
C ARG A 41 0.44 -8.24 -22.03
N ILE A 42 -0.33 -8.37 -20.94
CA ILE A 42 -1.77 -8.06 -20.90
C ILE A 42 -1.96 -6.60 -20.50
N ALA A 43 -1.24 -6.15 -19.48
CA ALA A 43 -1.22 -4.77 -19.04
C ALA A 43 0.17 -4.45 -18.44
N PRO A 44 0.81 -3.33 -18.84
CA PRO A 44 2.15 -3.01 -18.37
C PRO A 44 2.17 -2.55 -16.91
N THR A 45 1.03 -2.13 -16.35
CA THR A 45 0.89 -1.70 -14.96
C THR A 45 -0.32 -2.37 -14.29
N LEU A 46 -0.30 -2.41 -12.96
CA LEU A 46 -1.41 -2.92 -12.16
C LEU A 46 -2.63 -1.99 -12.25
N ALA A 47 -2.41 -0.68 -12.32
CA ALA A 47 -3.46 0.30 -12.62
C ALA A 47 -4.17 -0.02 -13.96
N ASP A 48 -3.41 -0.27 -15.03
CA ASP A 48 -3.98 -0.62 -16.34
C ASP A 48 -4.74 -1.95 -16.28
N LEU A 49 -4.19 -2.95 -15.59
CA LEU A 49 -4.85 -4.26 -15.44
C LEU A 49 -6.20 -4.13 -14.74
N MET A 50 -6.26 -3.40 -13.62
CA MET A 50 -7.51 -3.22 -12.87
C MET A 50 -8.51 -2.30 -13.58
N ASN A 51 -8.04 -1.35 -14.41
CA ASN A 51 -8.93 -0.52 -15.22
C ASN A 51 -9.54 -1.31 -16.38
N ALA A 52 -8.79 -2.26 -16.95
CA ALA A 52 -9.26 -3.12 -18.04
C ALA A 52 -10.24 -4.19 -17.55
N TYR A 53 -10.06 -4.71 -16.33
CA TYR A 53 -10.84 -5.81 -15.78
C TYR A 53 -11.50 -5.44 -14.46
N GLY A 54 -12.81 -5.18 -14.51
CA GLY A 54 -13.60 -4.85 -13.33
C GLY A 54 -13.78 -6.03 -12.36
N PRO A 55 -14.38 -5.79 -11.19
CA PRO A 55 -14.65 -6.83 -10.20
C PRO A 55 -15.46 -8.00 -10.78
N GLY A 56 -14.99 -9.22 -10.55
CA GLY A 56 -15.63 -10.45 -11.04
C GLY A 56 -15.40 -10.76 -12.52
N ALA A 57 -14.64 -9.92 -13.25
CA ALA A 57 -14.22 -10.24 -14.60
C ALA A 57 -13.27 -11.45 -14.60
N GLU A 58 -13.40 -12.29 -15.63
CA GLU A 58 -12.44 -13.35 -15.87
C GLU A 58 -11.13 -12.74 -16.38
N LEU A 59 -10.06 -12.91 -15.61
CA LEU A 59 -8.73 -12.43 -15.98
C LEU A 59 -8.06 -13.42 -16.94
N PRO A 60 -7.51 -12.96 -18.08
CA PRO A 60 -6.74 -13.80 -18.99
C PRO A 60 -5.52 -14.41 -18.28
N ARG A 61 -4.97 -15.47 -18.88
CA ARG A 61 -3.75 -16.12 -18.39
C ARG A 61 -2.51 -15.34 -18.80
N GLY A 62 -1.64 -15.08 -17.84
CA GLY A 62 -0.31 -14.52 -18.08
C GLY A 62 0.72 -15.58 -18.50
N GLU A 63 1.98 -15.16 -18.61
CA GLU A 63 3.11 -16.07 -18.79
C GLU A 63 3.43 -16.78 -17.47
N ASP A 64 3.47 -18.11 -17.48
CA ASP A 64 3.74 -18.90 -16.27
C ASP A 64 5.23 -18.82 -15.87
N LYS A 65 5.48 -18.21 -14.71
CA LYS A 65 6.81 -18.08 -14.10
C LYS A 65 7.16 -19.25 -13.17
N GLY A 66 6.23 -20.19 -12.98
CA GLY A 66 6.41 -21.36 -12.14
C GLY A 66 5.71 -21.26 -10.78
N PRO A 67 5.90 -22.30 -9.93
CA PRO A 67 5.34 -22.32 -8.57
C PRO A 67 5.90 -21.18 -7.72
N LEU A 68 5.04 -20.48 -6.96
CA LEU A 68 5.47 -19.40 -6.07
C LEU A 68 6.50 -19.88 -5.05
N GLU A 69 6.33 -21.09 -4.52
CA GLU A 69 7.21 -21.72 -3.53
C GLU A 69 8.61 -22.04 -4.07
N ALA A 70 8.75 -22.20 -5.39
CA ALA A 70 10.02 -22.49 -6.04
C ALA A 70 10.85 -21.22 -6.30
N LEU A 71 10.23 -20.04 -6.20
CA LEU A 71 10.88 -18.76 -6.45
C LEU A 71 11.33 -18.13 -5.13
N ASP A 72 12.57 -17.64 -5.07
CA ASP A 72 13.07 -16.84 -3.95
C ASP A 72 12.53 -15.41 -4.05
N VAL A 73 11.23 -15.26 -3.77
CA VAL A 73 10.55 -13.98 -3.76
C VAL A 73 10.82 -13.28 -2.43
N ARG A 74 11.54 -12.16 -2.49
CA ARG A 74 11.85 -11.35 -1.30
C ARG A 74 11.31 -9.94 -1.44
N PRO A 75 10.72 -9.36 -0.39
CA PRO A 75 10.40 -7.95 -0.39
C PRO A 75 11.60 -7.08 -0.69
N VAL A 76 11.43 -6.08 -1.56
CA VAL A 76 12.53 -5.17 -1.94
C VAL A 76 13.16 -4.44 -0.75
N TRP A 77 12.40 -4.20 0.32
CA TRP A 77 12.90 -3.59 1.57
C TRP A 77 13.63 -4.56 2.50
N ALA A 78 13.58 -5.87 2.22
CA ALA A 78 14.23 -6.92 2.99
C ALA A 78 15.39 -7.58 2.24
N ASP A 79 15.69 -7.12 1.02
CA ASP A 79 16.77 -7.63 0.16
C ASP A 79 17.98 -6.67 0.15
N ALA A 80 18.70 -6.60 1.27
CA ALA A 80 19.82 -5.69 1.44
C ALA A 80 21.00 -5.97 0.48
N SER A 81 21.19 -7.21 0.02
CA SER A 81 22.22 -7.56 -0.97
C SER A 81 21.77 -7.27 -2.41
N GLY A 82 20.46 -7.12 -2.65
CA GLY A 82 19.91 -6.91 -3.98
C GLY A 82 19.98 -8.14 -4.89
N GLU A 83 20.28 -9.32 -4.32
CA GLU A 83 20.57 -10.56 -5.04
C GLU A 83 19.32 -11.42 -5.27
N ALA A 84 18.17 -11.04 -4.71
CA ALA A 84 16.94 -11.80 -4.91
C ALA A 84 16.57 -11.86 -6.40
N ALA A 85 16.35 -13.07 -6.92
CA ALA A 85 15.95 -13.29 -8.30
C ALA A 85 14.54 -12.73 -8.60
N ALA A 86 13.72 -12.56 -7.57
CA ALA A 86 12.39 -11.98 -7.65
C ALA A 86 12.16 -11.04 -6.47
N LYS A 87 12.03 -9.75 -6.75
CA LYS A 87 11.84 -8.71 -5.73
C LYS A 87 10.38 -8.33 -5.65
N LEU A 88 9.71 -8.66 -4.54
CA LEU A 88 8.35 -8.23 -4.29
C LEU A 88 8.30 -6.71 -4.08
N LEU A 89 7.47 -6.05 -4.87
CA LEU A 89 7.25 -4.61 -4.83
C LEU A 89 5.95 -4.29 -4.08
N ALA A 90 5.74 -3.00 -3.77
CA ALA A 90 4.42 -2.56 -3.32
C ALA A 90 3.37 -2.96 -4.38
N PRO A 91 2.21 -3.54 -3.99
CA PRO A 91 1.21 -3.98 -4.97
C PRO A 91 0.56 -2.80 -5.70
N VAL A 92 0.65 -1.60 -5.14
CA VAL A 92 0.14 -0.37 -5.73
C VAL A 92 1.23 0.34 -6.54
N ASP A 93 0.89 0.84 -7.73
CA ASP A 93 1.76 1.60 -8.63
C ASP A 93 1.25 3.03 -8.91
N LEU A 94 0.51 3.25 -9.99
CA LEU A 94 -0.01 4.53 -10.43
C LEU A 94 -1.39 4.82 -9.83
N GLN A 95 -1.95 3.88 -9.05
CA GLN A 95 -3.23 4.10 -8.40
C GLN A 95 -3.11 5.21 -7.35
N CYS A 96 -4.09 6.11 -7.32
CA CYS A 96 -4.17 7.12 -6.28
C CYS A 96 -4.42 6.45 -4.92
N LEU A 97 -3.45 6.53 -4.02
CA LEU A 97 -3.64 6.24 -2.61
C LEU A 97 -4.38 7.41 -1.96
N LYS A 98 -5.71 7.30 -1.87
CA LYS A 98 -6.48 8.27 -1.11
C LYS A 98 -6.23 8.04 0.38
N ALA A 99 -5.33 8.82 0.97
CA ALA A 99 -5.31 8.98 2.41
C ALA A 99 -6.65 9.62 2.80
N ALA A 100 -7.54 8.89 3.46
CA ALA A 100 -8.74 9.46 4.05
C ALA A 100 -8.34 10.31 5.27
N GLY A 101 -7.56 11.38 5.05
CA GLY A 101 -7.20 12.38 6.07
C GLY A 101 -8.37 13.30 6.44
N VAL A 102 -9.58 13.02 5.94
CA VAL A 102 -10.77 13.81 6.23
C VAL A 102 -11.19 13.64 7.69
N THR A 103 -10.95 12.47 8.30
CA THR A 103 -11.21 12.26 9.73
C THR A 103 -10.27 13.11 10.57
N PHE A 104 -8.99 13.16 10.23
CA PHE A 104 -8.00 13.93 11.00
C PHE A 104 -8.25 15.44 10.95
N ALA A 105 -8.58 15.99 9.77
CA ALA A 105 -8.88 17.41 9.64
C ALA A 105 -10.16 17.80 10.40
N VAL A 106 -11.20 16.95 10.34
CA VAL A 106 -12.46 17.17 11.07
C VAL A 106 -12.24 17.07 12.59
N SER A 107 -11.57 16.02 13.10
CA SER A 107 -11.31 15.88 14.53
C SER A 107 -10.41 16.98 15.09
N THR A 108 -9.47 17.48 14.27
CA THR A 108 -8.65 18.64 14.64
C THR A 108 -9.52 19.89 14.76
N LEU A 109 -10.36 20.14 13.75
CA LEU A 109 -11.22 21.33 13.73
C LEU A 109 -12.21 21.34 14.89
N GLU A 110 -12.84 20.20 15.18
CA GLU A 110 -13.72 20.03 16.35
C GLU A 110 -12.99 20.35 17.65
N ARG A 111 -11.77 19.83 17.83
CA ARG A 111 -10.98 20.06 19.04
C ARG A 111 -10.47 21.50 19.18
N VAL A 112 -10.26 22.19 18.05
CA VAL A 112 -9.96 23.64 18.04
C VAL A 112 -11.19 24.44 18.42
N ILE A 113 -12.37 24.10 17.90
CA ILE A 113 -13.63 24.76 18.23
C ILE A 113 -13.94 24.60 19.72
N GLU A 114 -13.81 23.39 20.27
CA GLU A 114 -14.03 23.10 21.69
C GLU A 114 -13.10 23.92 22.60
N LYS A 115 -11.79 23.94 22.30
CA LYS A 115 -10.82 24.71 23.10
C LYS A 115 -10.94 26.23 22.93
N CYS A 116 -11.42 26.71 21.80
CA CYS A 116 -11.67 28.13 21.56
C CYS A 116 -13.03 28.60 22.13
N ALA A 117 -13.92 27.67 22.50
CA ALA A 117 -15.16 27.99 23.20
C ALA A 117 -14.93 28.30 24.70
N GLU A 118 -13.75 27.94 25.24
CA GLU A 118 -13.32 28.28 26.59
C GLU A 118 -12.52 29.60 26.60
N PRO A 119 -13.07 30.71 27.14
CA PRO A 119 -12.49 32.06 26.99
C PRO A 119 -11.05 32.19 27.53
N GLU A 120 -10.73 31.45 28.59
CA GLU A 120 -9.42 31.47 29.24
C GLU A 120 -8.34 30.74 28.42
N LEU A 121 -8.74 29.76 27.60
CA LEU A 121 -7.82 28.91 26.80
C LEU A 121 -7.77 29.29 25.32
N ALA A 122 -8.73 30.08 24.83
CA ALA A 122 -8.86 30.44 23.42
C ALA A 122 -7.62 31.17 22.87
N GLY A 123 -7.09 32.15 23.61
CA GLY A 123 -5.91 32.91 23.20
C GLY A 123 -4.66 32.03 23.07
N ALA A 124 -4.38 31.22 24.08
CA ALA A 124 -3.22 30.32 24.10
C ALA A 124 -3.30 29.24 23.01
N THR A 125 -4.50 28.69 22.78
CA THR A 125 -4.74 27.68 21.74
C THR A 125 -4.54 28.26 20.35
N LEU A 126 -5.05 29.47 20.08
CA LEU A 126 -4.89 30.14 18.79
C LEU A 126 -3.43 30.53 18.52
N THR A 127 -2.72 31.06 19.51
CA THR A 127 -1.28 31.37 19.36
C THR A 127 -0.45 30.13 19.06
N ARG A 128 -0.77 29.00 19.70
CA ARG A 128 -0.09 27.72 19.45
C ARG A 128 -0.35 27.23 18.02
N LEU A 129 -1.61 27.26 17.56
CA LEU A 129 -1.98 26.93 16.18
C LEU A 129 -1.22 27.75 15.14
N LEU A 130 -1.20 29.08 15.31
CA LEU A 130 -0.55 29.99 14.37
C LEU A 130 0.97 29.75 14.29
N ARG A 131 1.58 29.27 15.38
CA ARG A 131 3.03 29.06 15.45
C ARG A 131 3.47 27.68 14.97
N THR A 132 2.69 26.63 15.23
CA THR A 132 3.11 25.23 15.02
C THR A 132 2.23 24.46 14.05
N GLY A 133 1.20 25.09 13.50
CA GLY A 133 0.15 24.38 12.79
C GLY A 133 -0.59 23.39 13.69
N VAL A 134 -1.27 22.44 13.05
CA VAL A 134 -2.11 21.41 13.69
C VAL A 134 -1.32 20.50 14.63
N ASP A 135 -0.04 20.27 14.33
CA ASP A 135 0.85 19.38 15.12
C ASP A 135 0.98 19.82 16.57
N GLY A 136 0.88 21.12 16.84
CA GLY A 136 0.94 21.66 18.19
C GLY A 136 -0.24 21.32 19.08
N LEU A 137 -1.41 20.98 18.53
CA LEU A 137 -2.57 20.54 19.32
C LEU A 137 -2.51 19.07 19.73
N ILE A 138 -1.64 18.29 19.10
CA ILE A 138 -1.61 16.83 19.18
C ILE A 138 -0.62 16.36 20.27
N LEU A 139 0.51 17.04 20.38
CA LEU A 139 1.55 16.66 21.34
C LEU A 139 1.29 17.31 22.71
N PRO A 140 1.33 16.53 23.81
CA PRO A 140 1.30 17.11 25.15
C PRO A 140 2.46 18.11 25.30
N PRO A 141 2.31 19.18 26.11
CA PRO A 141 3.40 20.10 26.33
C PRO A 141 4.64 19.33 26.81
N PRO A 142 5.84 19.69 26.33
CA PRO A 142 7.07 19.09 26.86
C PRO A 142 7.12 19.37 28.36
N LEU A 143 7.48 18.32 29.13
CA LEU A 143 7.68 18.37 30.58
C LEU A 143 8.82 19.32 30.95
#